data_AF-A0A2V6KIA6-F1
#
_entry.id   AF-A0A2V6KIA6-F1
#
_cell.length_a   1.000
_cell.length_b   1.000
_cell.length_c   1.000
_cell.angle_alpha   90.00
_cell.angle_beta   90.00
_cell.angle_gamma   90.00
#
_symmetry.space_group_name_H-M   'P 1'
#
loop_
_entity.id
_entity.type
_entity.pdbx_description
1 polymer ?
#
loop_
_entity_poly.entity_id
_entity_poly.type
_entity_poly.pdbx_seq_one_letter_code
_entity_poly.pdbx_strand_id
1 'polypeptide(L)' 'MHQVRSVAVVNKIVRASFFERDPLTCARELIGTELIWGECSGIVVEVEAYAAINDEAAHTFTRPSARSFIERNNAGETYW' A
#
# COMPACT_ATOMS: atom_id res chain seq x y z
N MET A 1 -33.89 -16.88 7.20
CA MET A 1 -33.71 -16.64 5.75
C MET A 1 -33.12 -15.24 5.56
N HIS A 2 -31.79 -15.13 5.63
CA HIS A 2 -31.02 -13.99 5.13
C HIS A 2 -29.69 -14.59 4.67
N GLN A 3 -29.70 -15.05 3.43
CA GLN A 3 -28.50 -15.50 2.74
C GLN A 3 -27.72 -14.22 2.40
N VAL A 4 -26.87 -13.77 3.32
CA VAL A 4 -25.92 -12.70 3.05
C VAL A 4 -25.05 -13.20 1.90
N ARG A 5 -25.07 -12.44 0.82
CA ARG A 5 -24.60 -12.83 -0.51
C ARG A 5 -23.17 -13.35 -0.44
N SER A 6 -23.00 -14.67 -0.55
CA SER A 6 -21.76 -15.25 -1.05
C SER A 6 -21.75 -15.03 -2.56
N VAL A 7 -21.54 -13.77 -2.97
CA VAL A 7 -20.92 -13.54 -4.27
C VAL A 7 -19.46 -13.81 -3.99
N ALA A 8 -18.94 -14.89 -4.56
CA ALA A 8 -17.52 -15.03 -4.75
C ALA A 8 -17.06 -13.86 -5.62
N VAL A 9 -16.87 -12.69 -5.02
CA VAL A 9 -15.98 -11.68 -5.57
C VAL A 9 -14.65 -12.40 -5.52
N VAL A 10 -14.15 -12.81 -6.68
CA VAL A 10 -12.74 -13.18 -6.81
C VAL A 10 -11.99 -11.89 -6.52
N ASN A 11 -11.81 -11.58 -5.23
CA ASN A 11 -11.16 -10.37 -4.77
C ASN A 11 -9.70 -10.59 -5.17
N LYS A 12 -9.32 -9.97 -6.27
CA LYS A 12 -8.00 -10.14 -6.86
C LYS A 12 -7.04 -9.45 -5.91
N ILE A 13 -6.46 -10.22 -4.98
CA ILE A 13 -5.45 -9.72 -4.05
C ILE A 13 -4.41 -8.96 -4.87
N VAL A 14 -4.14 -7.71 -4.44
CA VAL A 14 -3.09 -6.88 -5.01
C VAL A 14 -1.77 -7.61 -4.81
N ARG A 15 -1.10 -7.99 -5.90
CA ARG A 15 0.11 -8.80 -5.87
C ARG A 15 1.35 -7.93 -5.65
N ALA A 16 2.47 -8.54 -5.24
CA ALA A 16 3.76 -7.86 -5.08
C ALA A 16 4.16 -7.01 -6.31
N SER A 17 3.92 -7.52 -7.52
CA SER A 17 4.21 -6.82 -8.78
C SER A 17 3.45 -5.49 -8.95
N PHE A 18 2.36 -5.27 -8.19
CA PHE A 18 1.70 -3.97 -8.13
C PHE A 18 2.57 -2.93 -7.43
N PHE A 19 3.30 -3.32 -6.38
CA PHE A 19 4.12 -2.42 -5.57
C PHE A 19 5.53 -2.21 -6.14
N GLU A 20 6.01 -3.11 -6.99
CA GLU A 20 7.29 -3.01 -7.72
C GLU A 20 7.26 -1.98 -8.87
N ARG A 21 6.70 -0.80 -8.61
CA ARG A 21 6.53 0.30 -9.57
C ARG A 21 6.83 1.63 -8.87
N ASP A 22 6.79 2.72 -9.64
CA ASP A 22 7.02 4.05 -9.07
C ASP A 22 5.93 4.42 -8.04
N PRO A 23 6.29 5.13 -6.95
CA PRO A 23 5.36 5.39 -5.85
C PRO A 23 4.16 6.26 -6.24
N LEU A 24 4.28 7.12 -7.26
CA LEU A 24 3.18 7.96 -7.74
C LEU A 24 2.11 7.13 -8.45
N THR A 25 2.51 6.19 -9.31
CA THR A 25 1.61 5.23 -9.95
C THR A 25 0.96 4.33 -8.92
N CYS A 26 1.74 3.75 -8.00
CA CYS A 26 1.21 2.92 -6.91
C CYS A 26 0.17 3.67 -6.08
N ALA A 27 0.49 4.88 -5.60
CA ALA A 27 -0.44 5.67 -4.80
C ALA A 27 -1.74 5.93 -5.56
N ARG A 28 -1.66 6.49 -6.77
CA ARG A 28 -2.85 6.82 -7.57
C ARG A 28 -3.75 5.61 -7.84
N GLU A 29 -3.16 4.46 -8.12
CA GLU A 29 -3.91 3.23 -8.42
C GLU A 29 -4.38 2.48 -7.18
N LEU A 30 -3.89 2.82 -5.98
CA LEU A 30 -4.43 2.31 -4.71
C LEU A 30 -5.81 2.91 -4.38
N ILE A 31 -6.14 4.09 -4.88
CA ILE A 31 -7.46 4.71 -4.68
C ILE A 31 -8.54 3.78 -5.24
N GLY A 32 -9.55 3.50 -4.41
CA GLY A 32 -10.65 2.59 -4.74
C GLY A 32 -10.37 1.11 -4.45
N THR A 33 -9.14 0.76 -4.04
CA THR A 33 -8.85 -0.58 -3.51
C THR A 33 -9.43 -0.77 -2.11
N GLU A 34 -9.71 -2.01 -1.73
CA GLU A 34 -10.18 -2.36 -0.38
C GLU A 34 -9.00 -2.86 0.47
N LEU A 35 -8.76 -2.18 1.59
CA LEU A 35 -7.87 -2.65 2.64
C LEU A 35 -8.66 -3.56 3.58
N ILE A 36 -8.21 -4.80 3.74
CA ILE A 36 -8.86 -5.81 4.57
C ILE A 36 -7.95 -6.14 5.77
N TRP A 37 -8.50 -6.06 6.97
CA TRP A 37 -7.81 -6.38 8.23
C TRP A 37 -8.74 -7.18 9.17
N GLY A 38 -8.60 -8.50 9.17
CA GLY A 38 -9.49 -9.39 9.91
C GLY A 38 -10.94 -9.21 9.45
N GLU A 39 -11.83 -8.90 10.38
CA GLU A 39 -13.26 -8.63 10.11
C GLU A 39 -13.54 -7.17 9.71
N CYS A 40 -12.52 -6.31 9.64
CA CYS A 40 -12.66 -4.91 9.25
C CYS A 40 -12.18 -4.72 7.81
N SER A 41 -12.91 -3.92 7.02
CA SER A 41 -12.43 -3.47 5.71
C SER A 41 -12.81 -2.02 5.44
N GLY A 42 -12.09 -1.40 4.52
CA GLY A 42 -12.35 -0.03 4.09
C GLY A 42 -11.80 0.24 2.71
N ILE A 43 -12.46 1.12 1.97
CA ILE A 43 -11.98 1.60 0.67
C ILE A 43 -10.92 2.67 0.90
N VAL A 44 -9.78 2.53 0.22
CA VAL A 44 -8.73 3.55 0.18
C VAL A 44 -9.26 4.74 -0.62
N VAL A 45 -9.53 5.85 0.07
CA VAL A 45 -10.08 7.09 -0.54
C VAL A 45 -9.05 8.20 -0.69
N GLU A 46 -7.90 8.05 -0.04
CA GLU A 46 -6.83 9.04 -0.02
C GLU A 46 -5.48 8.33 0.11
N VAL A 47 -4.45 8.90 -0.51
CA VAL A 47 -3.07 8.38 -0.55
C VAL A 47 -2.09 9.54 -0.66
N GLU A 48 -0.87 9.32 -0.20
CA GLU A 48 0.28 10.19 -0.44
C GLU A 48 1.44 9.36 -0.99
N ALA A 49 2.23 9.97 -1.88
CA ALA A 49 3.42 9.36 -2.44
C ALA A 49 4.65 10.15 -1.97
N TYR A 50 5.65 9.43 -1.48
CA TYR A 50 6.92 9.99 -1.04
C TYR A 50 8.06 9.40 -1.85
N ALA A 51 8.97 10.23 -2.34
CA ALA A 51 10.16 9.73 -3.02
C ALA A 51 11.22 9.30 -1.98
N ALA A 52 11.86 8.15 -2.18
CA ALA A 52 12.87 7.68 -1.23
C ALA A 52 14.10 8.60 -1.14
N ILE A 53 14.40 9.35 -2.21
CA ILE A 53 15.57 10.21 -2.35
C ILE A 53 15.10 11.64 -2.65
N ASN A 54 15.68 12.63 -1.97
CA ASN A 54 15.46 14.07 -2.19
C ASN A 54 14.02 14.56 -1.98
N ASP A 55 13.25 13.90 -1.13
CA ASP A 55 11.93 14.36 -0.70
C ASP A 55 12.00 14.77 0.78
N GLU A 56 12.01 16.07 1.05
CA GLU A 56 12.14 16.61 2.41
C GLU A 56 11.00 16.20 3.34
N ALA A 57 9.83 15.84 2.80
CA ALA A 57 8.69 15.38 3.58
C ALA A 57 8.82 13.89 3.96
N ALA A 58 9.67 13.13 3.26
CA ALA A 58 9.87 11.70 3.51
C ALA A 58 10.78 11.45 4.72
N HIS A 59 10.46 10.43 5.53
CA HIS A 59 11.34 9.99 6.63
C HIS A 59 12.75 9.60 6.14
N THR A 60 12.87 9.10 4.92
CA THR A 60 14.16 8.72 4.31
C THR A 60 15.09 9.90 4.08
N PHE A 61 14.58 11.15 4.11
CA PHE A 61 15.42 12.34 4.01
C PHE A 61 16.36 12.47 5.21
N THR A 62 15.81 12.38 6.42
CA THR A 62 16.57 12.62 7.66
C THR A 62 16.98 11.35 8.40
N ARG A 63 16.22 10.25 8.28
CA ARG A 63 16.36 9.08 9.16
C ARG A 63 17.15 7.95 8.49
N PRO A 64 18.36 7.60 8.96
CA PRO A 64 19.11 6.47 8.44
C PRO A 64 18.36 5.14 8.55
N SER A 65 17.62 4.92 9.65
CA SER A 65 16.86 3.68 9.86
C SER A 65 15.74 3.47 8.83
N ALA A 66 15.15 4.55 8.31
CA ALA A 66 14.16 4.49 7.23
C ALA A 66 14.82 4.09 5.88
N ARG A 67 16.01 4.63 5.60
CA ARG A 67 16.80 4.21 4.41
C ARG A 67 17.21 2.74 4.51
N SER A 68 17.73 2.32 5.66
CA SER A 68 18.04 0.90 5.91
C SER A 68 16.81 0.00 5.92
N PHE A 69 15.60 0.53 6.11
CA PHE A 69 14.36 -0.24 5.91
C PHE A 69 14.12 -0.51 4.43
N ILE A 70 14.23 0.51 3.58
CA ILE A 70 14.06 0.34 2.14
C ILE A 70 15.12 -0.62 1.57
N GLU A 71 16.38 -0.50 2.01
CA GLU A 71 17.48 -1.34 1.51
C GLU A 71 17.31 -2.84 1.78
N ARG A 72 16.68 -3.21 2.90
CA ARG A 72 16.59 -4.61 3.35
C ARG A 72 15.27 -5.31 3.00
N ASN A 73 14.27 -4.56 2.57
CA ASN A 73 12.90 -5.04 2.38
C ASN A 73 12.48 -4.96 0.92
N ASN A 74 11.50 -5.79 0.54
CA ASN A 74 10.94 -5.79 -0.80
C ASN A 74 9.79 -4.76 -0.91
N ALA A 75 9.42 -4.41 -2.14
CA ALA A 75 8.24 -3.58 -2.37
C ALA A 75 6.96 -4.29 -1.88
N GLY A 76 6.07 -3.54 -1.24
CA GLY A 76 4.84 -4.07 -0.61
C GLY A 76 4.97 -4.36 0.89
N GLU A 77 6.15 -4.19 1.48
CA GLU A 77 6.34 -4.27 2.93
C GLU A 77 5.78 -3.04 3.65
N THR A 78 5.15 -3.25 4.81
CA THR A 78 4.58 -2.15 5.61
C THR A 78 5.64 -1.48 6.47
N TYR A 79 5.66 -0.15 6.47
CA TYR A 79 6.55 0.68 7.29
C TYR A 79 5.74 1.47 8.31
N TRP A 80 6.12 1.38 9.58
CA TRP A 80 5.46 2.01 10.73
C TRP A 80 6.49 2.72 11.63
#